data_AF-A0A362X7G4-F1
#
_entry.id   AF-A0A362X7G4-F1
#
_cell.length_a   1.000
_cell.length_b   1.000
_cell.length_c   1.000
_cell.angle_alpha   90.00
_cell.angle_beta   90.00
_cell.angle_gamma   90.00
#
_symmetry.space_group_name_H-M   'P 1'
#
loop_
_entity.id
_entity.type
_entity.pdbx_description
1 polymer ?
#
loop_
_entity_poly.entity_id
_entity_poly.type
_entity_poly.pdbx_seq_one_letter_code
_entity_poly.pdbx_strand_id
1 'polypeptide(L)'
;MTLILIFIGVSFGFKAQTSEFSFTDKYGNEITIENTEMIPELIDVEFLKNNLNGTHFTFKLKEDSELKFEYRIAEFVRINKTEYRLRISQKPKSDKAVDIIRYVGNSNYRMKLKKTKSGIELEKVEFMYAEI
;
A
#
# COMPACT_ATOMS: atom_id res chain seq x y z
N MET A 1 -10.88 -41.80 -44.65
CA MET A 1 -11.71 -41.06 -43.67
C MET A 1 -10.74 -40.41 -42.71
N THR A 2 -10.49 -39.10 -42.87
CA THR A 2 -9.40 -38.39 -42.20
C THR A 2 -9.97 -37.64 -40.99
N LEU A 3 -9.55 -38.01 -39.78
CA LEU A 3 -9.99 -37.36 -38.55
C LEU A 3 -9.10 -36.14 -38.30
N ILE A 4 -9.64 -34.93 -38.48
CA ILE A 4 -8.97 -33.69 -38.11
C ILE A 4 -9.27 -33.41 -36.64
N LEU A 5 -8.27 -33.55 -35.77
CA LEU A 5 -8.34 -33.09 -34.39
C LEU A 5 -8.15 -31.56 -34.36
N ILE A 6 -9.24 -30.84 -34.06
CA ILE A 6 -9.18 -29.41 -33.74
C ILE A 6 -8.91 -29.30 -32.24
N PHE A 7 -7.64 -29.04 -31.87
CA PHE A 7 -7.30 -28.59 -30.53
C PHE A 7 -7.80 -27.14 -30.37
N ILE A 8 -8.95 -26.96 -29.72
CA ILE A 8 -9.38 -25.65 -29.24
C ILE A 8 -8.49 -25.32 -28.05
N GLY A 9 -7.45 -24.53 -28.30
CA GLY A 9 -6.63 -23.95 -27.25
C GLY A 9 -7.47 -23.00 -26.41
N VAL A 10 -7.94 -23.45 -25.25
CA VAL A 10 -8.49 -22.57 -24.22
C VAL A 10 -7.30 -21.91 -23.54
N SER A 11 -6.97 -20.70 -23.98
CA SER A 11 -6.07 -19.82 -23.25
C SER A 11 -6.75 -19.40 -21.95
N PHE A 12 -6.42 -20.10 -20.86
CA PHE A 12 -6.73 -19.63 -19.52
C PHE A 12 -5.92 -18.36 -19.27
N GLY A 13 -6.53 -17.22 -19.55
CA GLY A 13 -6.07 -15.93 -19.06
C GLY A 13 -6.25 -15.92 -17.54
N PHE A 14 -5.28 -16.43 -16.80
CA PHE A 14 -5.15 -16.15 -15.37
C PHE A 14 -4.87 -14.66 -15.23
N LYS A 15 -5.93 -13.84 -15.18
CA LYS A 15 -5.82 -12.56 -14.47
C LYS A 15 -5.54 -12.94 -13.03
N ALA A 16 -4.29 -12.79 -12.60
CA ALA A 16 -3.95 -12.88 -11.18
C ALA A 16 -4.91 -11.96 -10.44
N GLN A 17 -5.83 -12.53 -9.67
CA GLN A 17 -6.72 -11.75 -8.83
C GLN A 17 -5.84 -11.23 -7.70
N THR A 18 -5.26 -10.05 -7.90
CA THR A 18 -4.45 -9.37 -6.89
C THR A 18 -5.37 -9.08 -5.71
N SER A 19 -5.18 -9.82 -4.62
CA SER A 19 -5.98 -9.65 -3.41
C SER A 19 -5.75 -8.25 -2.85
N GLU A 20 -6.82 -7.48 -2.68
CA GLU A 20 -6.76 -6.14 -2.12
C GLU A 20 -7.55 -6.07 -0.82
N PHE A 21 -7.10 -5.20 0.08
CA PHE A 21 -7.79 -4.89 1.31
C PHE A 21 -7.71 -3.39 1.59
N SER A 22 -8.84 -2.79 1.94
CA SER A 22 -8.96 -1.35 2.20
C SER A 22 -9.54 -1.06 3.57
N PHE A 23 -9.09 0.03 4.19
CA PHE A 23 -9.69 0.60 5.39
C PHE A 23 -9.63 2.12 5.39
N THR A 24 -10.56 2.72 6.12
CA THR A 24 -10.55 4.16 6.41
C THR A 24 -9.94 4.38 7.78
N ASP A 25 -8.95 5.26 7.87
CA ASP A 25 -8.34 5.63 9.14
C ASP A 25 -9.22 6.61 9.95
N LYS A 26 -8.84 6.87 11.20
CA LYS A 26 -9.55 7.82 12.09
C LYS A 26 -9.54 9.27 11.59
N TYR A 27 -8.74 9.60 10.57
CA TYR A 27 -8.63 10.91 9.97
C TYR A 27 -9.42 11.02 8.65
N GLY A 28 -10.09 9.95 8.21
CA GLY A 28 -10.86 9.92 6.97
C GLY A 28 -10.03 9.66 5.71
N ASN A 29 -8.78 9.22 5.85
CA ASN A 29 -7.98 8.75 4.72
C ASN A 29 -8.34 7.31 4.39
N GLU A 30 -8.28 6.98 3.11
CA GLU A 30 -8.47 5.62 2.61
C GLU A 30 -7.11 4.99 2.35
N ILE A 31 -6.88 3.81 2.90
CA ILE A 31 -5.63 3.06 2.74
C ILE A 31 -5.99 1.72 2.12
N THR A 32 -5.49 1.49 0.92
CA THR A 32 -5.61 0.23 0.19
C THR A 32 -4.24 -0.44 0.15
N ILE A 33 -4.22 -1.74 0.49
CA ILE A 33 -3.06 -2.60 0.35
C ILE A 33 -3.35 -3.56 -0.79
N GLU A 34 -2.51 -3.48 -1.82
CA GLU A 34 -2.56 -4.39 -2.96
C GLU A 34 -1.71 -5.63 -2.67
N ASN A 35 -2.10 -6.76 -3.23
CA ASN A 35 -1.44 -8.06 -3.04
C ASN A 35 -1.28 -8.41 -1.55
N THR A 36 -2.39 -8.65 -0.86
CA THR A 36 -2.36 -8.99 0.58
C THR A 36 -1.48 -10.20 0.91
N GLU A 37 -1.20 -11.07 -0.07
CA GLU A 37 -0.23 -12.16 0.03
C GLU A 37 1.22 -11.68 0.28
N MET A 38 1.54 -10.43 -0.06
CA MET A 38 2.84 -9.80 0.23
C MET A 38 2.95 -9.27 1.66
N ILE A 39 1.85 -9.27 2.42
CA ILE A 39 1.87 -8.85 3.81
C ILE A 39 2.77 -9.85 4.60
N PRO A 40 3.83 -9.38 5.26
CA PRO A 40 4.74 -10.23 6.01
C PRO A 40 4.04 -10.98 7.15
N GLU A 41 4.40 -12.24 7.38
CA GLU A 41 3.82 -13.12 8.44
C GLU A 41 3.74 -12.48 9.85
N LEU A 42 4.65 -11.54 10.15
CA LEU A 42 4.71 -10.85 11.45
C LEU A 42 3.62 -9.78 11.65
N ILE A 43 2.89 -9.42 10.60
CA ILE A 43 1.83 -8.42 10.62
C ILE A 43 0.62 -8.95 9.86
N ASP A 44 -0.57 -8.63 10.31
CA ASP A 44 -1.81 -8.99 9.65
C ASP A 44 -2.65 -7.75 9.35
N VAL A 45 -3.81 -7.98 8.72
CA VAL A 45 -4.75 -6.90 8.37
C VAL A 45 -5.20 -6.11 9.61
N GLU A 46 -5.38 -6.78 10.75
CA GLU A 46 -5.84 -6.13 11.99
C GLU A 46 -4.75 -5.24 12.58
N PHE A 47 -3.50 -5.71 12.59
CA PHE A 47 -2.33 -4.91 12.95
C PHE A 47 -2.25 -3.65 12.09
N LEU A 48 -2.41 -3.79 10.77
CA LEU A 48 -2.32 -2.65 9.84
C LEU A 48 -3.45 -1.64 10.08
N LYS A 49 -4.70 -2.10 10.25
CA LYS A 49 -5.84 -1.22 10.60
C LYS A 49 -5.61 -0.44 11.89
N ASN A 50 -5.02 -1.07 12.90
CA ASN A 50 -4.85 -0.49 14.22
C ASN A 50 -3.65 0.46 14.31
N ASN A 51 -2.62 0.25 13.47
CA ASN A 51 -1.34 0.94 13.61
C ASN A 51 -1.02 1.89 12.46
N LEU A 52 -1.46 1.63 11.22
CA LEU A 52 -1.24 2.53 10.09
C LEU A 52 -2.38 3.54 9.93
N ASN A 53 -2.02 4.74 9.51
CA ASN A 53 -2.92 5.84 9.19
C ASN A 53 -2.20 6.84 8.27
N GLY A 54 -2.92 7.72 7.60
CA GLY A 54 -2.41 8.64 6.59
C GLY A 54 -1.35 9.63 7.10
N THR A 55 -1.32 9.92 8.41
CA THR A 55 -0.31 10.83 8.97
C THR A 55 1.12 10.29 8.87
N HIS A 56 1.26 8.97 8.69
CA HIS A 56 2.54 8.33 8.42
C HIS A 56 3.09 8.63 7.02
N PHE A 57 2.23 9.04 6.08
CA PHE A 57 2.57 9.19 4.67
C PHE A 57 2.55 10.66 4.21
N THR A 58 1.74 11.52 4.82
CA THR A 58 1.72 12.96 4.50
C THR A 58 3.05 13.64 4.79
N PHE A 59 3.73 14.08 3.73
CA PHE A 59 4.95 14.87 3.82
C PHE A 59 4.60 16.34 4.13
N LYS A 60 4.64 16.70 5.41
CA LYS A 60 4.68 18.05 6.01
C LYS A 60 4.57 19.28 5.06
N LEU A 61 3.40 19.58 4.51
CA LEU A 61 3.01 20.97 4.27
C LEU A 61 1.85 21.30 5.20
N LYS A 62 1.94 22.42 5.94
CA LYS A 62 0.90 22.85 6.89
C LYS A 62 -0.46 23.05 6.21
N GLU A 63 -0.44 23.39 4.92
CA GLU A 63 -1.62 23.62 4.07
C GLU A 63 -2.38 22.32 3.76
N ASP A 64 -1.74 21.16 3.90
CA ASP A 64 -2.31 19.86 3.53
C ASP A 64 -3.15 19.23 4.65
N SER A 65 -3.20 19.86 5.83
CA SER A 65 -3.89 19.28 7.01
C SER A 65 -5.39 19.08 6.82
N GLU A 66 -5.99 19.76 5.84
CA GLU A 66 -7.40 19.63 5.46
C GLU A 66 -7.65 18.58 4.36
N LEU A 67 -6.62 18.22 3.59
CA LEU A 67 -6.76 17.27 2.48
C LEU A 67 -6.91 15.85 3.02
N LYS A 68 -7.87 15.12 2.46
CA LYS A 68 -7.99 13.67 2.63
C LYS A 68 -7.30 12.99 1.49
N PHE A 69 -6.73 11.82 1.74
CA PHE A 69 -5.96 11.09 0.75
C PHE A 69 -6.49 9.67 0.56
N GLU A 70 -6.28 9.18 -0.66
CA GLU A 70 -6.27 7.76 -0.99
C GLU A 70 -4.80 7.34 -1.08
N TYR A 71 -4.41 6.38 -0.24
CA TYR A 71 -3.09 5.76 -0.25
C TYR A 71 -3.22 4.36 -0.81
N ARG A 72 -2.42 4.03 -1.83
CA ARG A 72 -2.30 2.65 -2.32
C ARG A 72 -0.91 2.15 -2.06
N ILE A 73 -0.79 1.16 -1.17
CA ILE A 73 0.44 0.45 -0.88
C ILE A 73 0.54 -0.69 -1.88
N ALA A 74 1.32 -0.47 -2.94
CA ALA A 74 1.48 -1.41 -4.06
C ALA A 74 2.45 -2.56 -3.73
N GLU A 75 3.42 -2.30 -2.85
CA GLU A 75 4.44 -3.29 -2.48
C GLU A 75 4.79 -3.23 -0.99
N PHE A 76 4.93 -4.42 -0.39
CA PHE A 76 5.59 -4.65 0.88
C PHE A 76 6.88 -5.46 0.64
N VAL A 77 8.03 -4.81 0.70
CA VAL A 77 9.33 -5.47 0.49
C VAL A 77 10.05 -5.60 1.83
N ARG A 78 10.31 -6.83 2.25
CA ARG A 78 11.08 -7.11 3.49
C ARG A 78 12.52 -6.66 3.33
N ILE A 79 12.98 -5.77 4.21
CA ILE A 79 14.40 -5.38 4.33
C ILE A 79 15.09 -6.32 5.31
N ASN A 80 14.48 -6.56 6.48
CA ASN A 80 14.97 -7.51 7.48
C ASN A 80 13.82 -8.06 8.33
N LYS A 81 14.11 -8.64 9.51
CA LYS A 81 13.08 -9.26 10.36
C LYS A 81 12.05 -8.28 10.92
N THR A 82 12.38 -6.99 11.01
CA THR A 82 11.54 -5.97 11.66
C THR A 82 11.43 -4.70 10.82
N GLU A 83 11.92 -4.72 9.58
CA GLU A 83 11.91 -3.55 8.70
C GLU A 83 11.44 -3.91 7.30
N TYR A 84 10.60 -3.05 6.75
CA TYR A 84 9.95 -3.22 5.46
C TYR A 84 9.99 -1.91 4.68
N ARG A 85 10.12 -2.01 3.37
CA ARG A 85 9.90 -0.90 2.44
C ARG A 85 8.48 -0.99 1.91
N LEU A 86 7.75 0.11 2.02
CA LEU A 86 6.42 0.28 1.47
C LEU A 86 6.53 1.18 0.25
N ARG A 87 6.02 0.73 -0.90
CA ARG A 87 5.89 1.58 -2.09
C ARG A 87 4.45 2.07 -2.20
N ILE A 88 4.26 3.38 -2.12
CA ILE A 88 2.95 3.99 -1.91
C ILE A 88 2.69 5.05 -2.97
N SER A 89 1.54 4.96 -3.65
CA SER A 89 0.98 6.10 -4.39
C SER A 89 -0.02 6.86 -3.52
N GLN A 90 -0.05 8.18 -3.66
CA GLN A 90 -0.90 9.06 -2.88
C GLN A 90 -1.74 9.89 -3.83
N LYS A 91 -3.03 9.99 -3.54
CA LYS A 91 -3.94 10.81 -4.32
C LYS A 91 -4.79 11.66 -3.38
N PRO A 92 -4.69 12.99 -3.45
CA PRO A 92 -5.59 13.84 -2.67
C PRO A 92 -7.02 13.70 -3.21
N LYS A 93 -8.00 13.68 -2.30
CA LYS A 93 -9.43 13.83 -2.60
C LYS A 93 -9.72 15.32 -2.84
N SER A 94 -9.24 15.84 -3.96
CA SER A 94 -9.41 17.23 -4.39
C SER A 94 -9.64 17.28 -5.90
N ASP A 95 -10.50 18.20 -6.34
CA ASP A 95 -10.75 18.47 -7.76
C ASP A 95 -9.76 19.50 -8.34
N LYS A 96 -8.89 20.08 -7.49
CA LYS A 96 -7.91 21.06 -7.93
C LYS A 96 -6.69 20.35 -8.53
N ALA A 97 -6.42 20.61 -9.81
CA ALA A 97 -5.26 20.07 -10.50
C ALA A 97 -3.93 20.36 -9.78
N VAL A 98 -3.80 21.55 -9.16
CA VAL A 98 -2.59 21.92 -8.39
C VAL A 98 -2.36 21.00 -7.20
N ASP A 99 -3.42 20.54 -6.53
CA ASP A 99 -3.30 19.61 -5.41
C ASP A 99 -2.91 18.23 -5.95
N ILE A 100 -3.57 17.76 -7.01
CA ILE A 100 -3.31 16.44 -7.61
C ILE A 100 -1.86 16.31 -8.09
N ILE A 101 -1.36 17.31 -8.85
CA ILE A 101 -0.03 17.25 -9.48
C ILE A 101 1.10 17.17 -8.44
N ARG A 102 0.91 17.74 -7.23
CA ARG A 102 1.90 17.69 -6.15
C ARG A 102 2.19 16.27 -5.65
N TYR A 103 1.28 15.32 -5.85
CA TYR A 103 1.40 13.95 -5.34
C TYR A 103 1.48 12.91 -6.46
N VAL A 104 1.74 13.31 -7.70
CA VAL A 104 1.97 12.37 -8.79
C VAL A 104 3.26 11.60 -8.52
N GLY A 105 3.18 10.28 -8.69
CA GLY A 105 4.31 9.38 -8.53
C GLY A 105 4.15 8.42 -7.34
N ASN A 106 5.18 7.60 -7.15
CA ASN A 106 5.24 6.70 -6.00
C ASN A 106 6.25 7.22 -4.99
N SER A 107 6.02 6.94 -3.72
CA SER A 107 6.97 7.25 -2.64
C SER A 107 7.27 5.99 -1.87
N ASN A 108 8.54 5.84 -1.51
CA ASN A 108 9.03 4.71 -0.73
C ASN A 108 9.17 5.12 0.73
N TYR A 109 8.61 4.30 1.62
CA TYR A 109 8.65 4.49 3.06
C TYR A 109 9.31 3.30 3.73
N ARG A 110 10.03 3.55 4.82
CA ARG A 110 10.54 2.53 5.72
C ARG A 110 9.57 2.36 6.88
N MET A 111 8.95 1.19 6.98
CA MET A 111 8.19 0.77 8.15
C MET A 111 9.08 -0.05 9.06
N LYS A 112 9.24 0.39 10.30
CA LYS A 112 10.03 -0.30 11.32
C LYS A 112 9.12 -0.79 12.44
N LEU A 113 9.29 -2.04 12.80
CA LEU A 113 8.57 -2.73 13.86
C LEU A 113 9.51 -2.94 15.05
N LYS A 114 8.94 -2.99 16.24
CA LYS A 114 9.65 -3.32 17.47
C LYS A 114 9.02 -4.56 18.09
N LYS A 115 9.87 -5.51 18.50
CA LYS A 115 9.44 -6.65 19.31
C LYS A 115 9.28 -6.21 20.76
N THR A 116 8.15 -6.53 21.35
CA THR A 116 7.84 -6.28 22.77
C THR A 116 7.47 -7.58 23.46
N LYS A 117 7.26 -7.54 24.78
CA LYS A 117 6.86 -8.72 25.56
C LYS A 117 5.47 -9.24 25.14
N SER A 118 4.62 -8.35 24.64
CA SER A 118 3.24 -8.62 24.20
C SER A 118 3.13 -8.95 22.71
N GLY A 119 4.22 -8.88 21.94
CA GLY A 119 4.22 -9.19 20.52
C GLY A 119 5.04 -8.19 19.69
N ILE A 120 4.40 -7.60 18.70
CA ILE A 120 5.03 -6.67 17.75
C ILE A 120 4.25 -5.36 17.75
N GLU A 121 4.98 -4.26 17.70
CA GLU A 121 4.43 -2.90 17.66
C GLU A 121 5.03 -2.13 16.48
N LEU A 122 4.27 -1.18 15.94
CA LEU A 122 4.80 -0.22 14.96
C LEU A 122 5.70 0.79 15.68
N GLU A 123 6.99 0.79 15.36
CA GLU A 123 7.96 1.75 15.93
C GLU A 123 7.86 3.09 15.19
N LYS A 124 7.92 3.05 13.86
CA LYS A 124 7.86 4.25 13.01
C LYS A 124 7.62 3.91 11.54
N VAL A 125 7.14 4.90 10.81
CA VAL A 125 7.09 4.93 9.35
C VAL A 125 7.79 6.20 8.88
N GLU A 126 8.81 6.06 8.04
CA GLU A 126 9.66 7.17 7.60
C GLU A 126 9.74 7.24 6.08
N PHE A 127 9.60 8.43 5.52
CA PHE A 127 9.87 8.67 4.11
C PHE A 127 11.33 8.34 3.78
N MET A 128 11.55 7.62 2.67
CA MET A 128 12.89 7.33 2.15
C MET A 128 13.19 8.19 0.92
N TYR A 129 12.41 8.06 -0.14
CA TYR A 129 12.58 8.78 -1.40
C TYR A 129 11.32 8.70 -2.26
N ALA A 130 11.16 9.64 -3.19
CA ALA A 130 10.12 9.61 -4.22
C ALA A 130 10.67 9.01 -5.52
N GLU A 131 9.85 8.24 -6.21
CA GLU A 131 10.05 7.83 -7.59
C GLU A 131 9.44 8.90 -8.49
N ILE A 132 10.29 9.51 -9.32
CA ILE A 132 9.91 10.52 -10.33
C ILE A 132 9.77 9.81 -11.67
#